data_AF-A0A645DXM9-F1
#
_entry.id   AF-A0A645DXM9-F1
#
_cell.length_a   1.000
_cell.length_b   1.000
_cell.length_c   1.000
_cell.angle_alpha   90.00
_cell.angle_beta   90.00
_cell.angle_gamma   90.00
#
_symmetry.space_group_name_H-M   'P 1'
#
loop_
_entity.id
_entity.type
_entity.pdbx_description
1 polymer ?
#
loop_
_entity_poly.entity_id
_entity_poly.type
_entity_poly.pdbx_seq_one_letter_code
_entity_poly.pdbx_strand_id
1 'polypeptide(L)'
;MMKKYLLQGIPDEPFYGPGDNGVGISYFPNFNEEHYLYHFWYGFYVESYYFRFQNMIDSKFHVINCKYDLNIQNGLGFQKNILKSLKEVNPELHYFFNSMWTTNPIYKKATTIRNEITHNFSPNKPSSGLTKHRDNNGKVSLISYGVPDYMPVREIQENIDNTLVLLSEMSIEIQKIL
;
A
#
# COMPACT_ATOMS: atom_id res chain seq x y z
N MET A 1 12.83 -6.84 11.50
CA MET A 1 12.50 -8.15 10.90
C MET A 1 12.41 -8.09 9.38
N MET A 2 11.58 -7.24 8.77
CA MET A 2 11.52 -7.07 7.30
C MET A 2 12.89 -6.87 6.62
N LYS A 3 13.67 -5.88 7.07
CA LYS A 3 15.02 -5.58 6.54
C LYS A 3 15.98 -6.77 6.63
N LYS A 4 15.79 -7.67 7.60
CA LYS A 4 16.62 -8.88 7.72
C LYS A 4 16.45 -9.77 6.49
N TYR A 5 15.21 -10.07 6.10
CA TYR A 5 14.92 -10.93 4.95
C TYR A 5 15.31 -10.26 3.62
N LEU A 6 15.15 -8.94 3.52
CA LEU A 6 15.63 -8.20 2.35
C LEU A 6 17.15 -8.33 2.18
N LEU A 7 17.92 -8.19 3.27
CA LEU A 7 19.37 -8.31 3.26
C LEU A 7 19.88 -9.74 2.99
N GLN A 8 19.04 -10.76 3.20
CA GLN A 8 19.36 -12.15 2.83
C GLN A 8 19.30 -12.37 1.31
N GLY A 9 18.75 -11.43 0.55
CA GLY A 9 18.68 -11.46 -0.91
C GLY A 9 17.39 -12.10 -1.41
N ILE A 10 16.62 -11.33 -2.20
CA ILE A 10 15.41 -11.80 -2.87
C ILE A 10 15.55 -11.42 -4.36
N PRO A 11 15.91 -12.36 -5.24
CA PRO A 11 16.21 -12.06 -6.65
C PRO A 11 14.93 -12.15 -7.51
N ASP A 12 13.94 -11.32 -7.21
CA ASP A 12 12.62 -11.33 -7.86
C ASP A 12 12.53 -10.45 -9.12
N GLU A 13 13.67 -9.88 -9.53
CA GLU A 13 13.86 -9.20 -10.81
C GLU A 13 14.84 -10.04 -11.67
N PRO A 14 14.42 -10.56 -12.84
CA PRO A 14 13.07 -10.51 -13.40
C PRO A 14 12.08 -11.45 -12.68
N PHE A 15 10.82 -11.04 -12.61
CA PHE A 15 9.74 -11.83 -12.01
C PHE A 15 9.41 -13.08 -12.84
N TYR A 16 9.54 -13.01 -14.16
CA TYR A 16 9.32 -14.14 -15.04
C TYR A 16 10.39 -14.20 -16.13
N GLY A 17 10.63 -15.41 -16.65
CA GLY A 17 11.60 -15.68 -17.69
C GLY A 17 11.18 -16.87 -18.56
N PRO A 18 12.03 -17.28 -19.52
CA PRO A 18 11.77 -18.47 -20.33
C PRO A 18 11.67 -19.71 -19.44
N GLY A 19 10.67 -20.57 -19.72
CA GLY A 19 10.54 -21.88 -19.09
C GLY A 19 11.61 -22.87 -19.52
N ASP A 20 11.65 -24.02 -18.86
CA ASP A 20 12.59 -25.09 -19.17
C ASP A 20 12.52 -25.47 -20.65
N ASN A 21 13.69 -25.57 -21.30
CA ASN A 21 13.84 -25.85 -22.72
C ASN A 21 13.13 -24.83 -23.67
N GLY A 22 12.87 -23.61 -23.20
CA GLY A 22 12.24 -22.56 -23.99
C GLY A 22 10.72 -22.74 -24.17
N VAL A 23 10.10 -23.66 -23.43
CA VAL A 23 8.67 -23.92 -23.49
C VAL A 23 8.00 -23.32 -22.25
N GLY A 24 7.11 -22.34 -22.48
CA GLY A 24 6.33 -21.71 -21.42
C GLY A 24 7.06 -20.58 -20.67
N ILE A 25 6.48 -20.18 -19.54
CA ILE A 25 6.96 -19.10 -18.68
C ILE A 25 7.34 -19.71 -17.33
N SER A 26 8.53 -19.39 -16.83
CA SER A 26 8.93 -19.69 -15.45
C SER A 26 8.81 -18.44 -14.59
N TYR A 27 8.15 -18.55 -13.44
CA TYR A 27 8.07 -17.49 -12.44
C TYR A 27 9.20 -17.64 -11.44
N PHE A 28 9.75 -16.51 -11.02
CA PHE A 28 10.90 -16.43 -10.12
C PHE A 28 12.08 -17.30 -10.61
N PRO A 29 12.58 -17.07 -11.85
CA PRO A 29 13.61 -17.92 -12.46
C PRO A 29 14.93 -17.97 -11.67
N ASN A 30 15.18 -16.96 -10.82
CA ASN A 30 16.38 -16.86 -10.00
C ASN A 30 16.18 -17.35 -8.55
N PHE A 31 15.00 -17.91 -8.22
CA PHE A 31 14.73 -18.38 -6.86
C PHE A 31 15.29 -19.79 -6.63
N ASN A 32 15.88 -19.97 -5.45
CA ASN A 32 16.07 -21.28 -4.83
C ASN A 32 15.08 -21.42 -3.66
N GLU A 33 15.05 -22.56 -2.98
CA GLU A 33 14.13 -22.82 -1.86
C GLU A 33 14.22 -21.74 -0.75
N GLU A 34 15.43 -21.27 -0.43
CA GLU A 34 15.62 -20.24 0.58
C GLU A 34 15.03 -18.88 0.17
N HIS A 35 15.14 -18.52 -1.11
CA HIS A 35 14.57 -17.27 -1.64
C HIS A 35 13.05 -17.24 -1.47
N TYR A 36 12.36 -18.37 -1.65
CA TYR A 36 10.92 -18.46 -1.37
C TYR A 36 10.60 -18.19 0.11
N LEU A 37 11.42 -18.72 1.03
CA LEU A 37 11.26 -18.48 2.46
C LEU A 37 11.49 -17.00 2.82
N TYR A 38 12.54 -16.38 2.26
CA TYR A 38 12.85 -14.96 2.49
C TYR A 38 11.74 -14.07 1.94
N HIS A 39 11.25 -14.36 0.73
CA HIS A 39 10.15 -13.64 0.10
C HIS A 39 8.85 -13.75 0.87
N PHE A 40 8.50 -14.95 1.35
CA PHE A 40 7.33 -15.18 2.19
C PHE A 40 7.37 -14.33 3.46
N TRP A 41 8.47 -14.41 4.22
CA TRP A 41 8.59 -13.65 5.47
C TRP A 41 8.67 -12.15 5.24
N TYR A 42 9.37 -11.70 4.19
CA TYR A 42 9.39 -10.30 3.78
C TYR A 42 7.95 -9.80 3.55
N GLY A 43 7.17 -10.52 2.73
CA GLY A 43 5.76 -10.21 2.47
C GLY A 43 4.91 -10.12 3.72
N PHE A 44 5.06 -11.08 4.63
CA PHE A 44 4.35 -11.07 5.92
C PHE A 44 4.60 -9.78 6.72
N TYR A 45 5.85 -9.30 6.78
CA TYR A 45 6.15 -8.06 7.49
C TYR A 45 5.73 -6.80 6.72
N VAL A 46 5.76 -6.83 5.38
CA VAL A 46 5.26 -5.76 4.52
C VAL A 46 3.77 -5.54 4.76
N GLU A 47 2.97 -6.61 4.79
CA GLU A 47 1.55 -6.53 5.09
C GLU A 47 1.31 -5.84 6.45
N SER A 48 2.03 -6.29 7.49
CA SER A 48 1.96 -5.67 8.82
C SER A 48 2.38 -4.19 8.81
N TYR A 49 3.38 -3.82 8.02
CA TYR A 49 3.84 -2.44 7.90
C TYR A 49 2.74 -1.52 7.40
N TYR A 50 2.09 -1.84 6.26
CA TYR A 50 1.09 -0.94 5.67
C TYR A 50 -0.15 -0.78 6.55
N PHE A 51 -0.55 -1.83 7.29
CA PHE A 51 -1.59 -1.69 8.31
C PHE A 51 -1.18 -0.72 9.43
N ARG A 52 0.06 -0.84 9.94
CA ARG A 52 0.57 0.05 10.99
C ARG A 52 0.74 1.48 10.51
N PHE A 53 1.22 1.68 9.28
CA PHE A 53 1.33 2.99 8.64
C PHE A 53 -0.04 3.68 8.62
N GLN A 54 -1.09 3.00 8.11
CA GLN A 54 -2.43 3.57 8.09
C GLN A 54 -2.94 3.88 9.51
N ASN A 55 -2.74 2.98 10.47
CA ASN A 55 -3.14 3.21 11.86
C ASN A 55 -2.44 4.43 12.49
N MET A 56 -1.20 4.72 12.12
CA MET A 56 -0.49 5.93 12.58
C MET A 56 -1.15 7.21 12.03
N ILE A 57 -1.61 7.17 10.78
CA ILE A 57 -2.39 8.28 10.18
C ILE A 57 -3.72 8.43 10.91
N ASP A 58 -4.44 7.33 11.14
CA ASP A 58 -5.72 7.32 11.86
C ASP A 58 -5.59 7.89 13.28
N SER A 59 -4.49 7.54 13.96
CA SER A 59 -4.18 8.05 15.31
C SER A 59 -4.03 9.57 15.32
N LYS A 60 -3.44 10.17 14.27
CA LYS A 60 -3.37 11.64 14.15
C LYS A 60 -4.76 12.26 14.04
N PHE A 61 -5.68 11.63 13.31
CA PHE A 61 -7.08 12.07 13.23
C PHE A 61 -7.81 11.95 14.56
N HIS A 62 -7.56 10.91 15.37
CA HIS A 62 -8.10 10.84 16.73
C HIS A 62 -7.59 11.99 17.60
N VAL A 63 -6.29 12.30 17.56
CA VAL A 63 -5.72 13.43 18.31
C VAL A 63 -6.36 14.75 17.88
N ILE A 64 -6.58 14.96 16.58
CA ILE A 64 -7.26 16.14 16.04
C ILE A 64 -8.70 16.23 16.53
N ASN A 65 -9.45 15.13 16.50
CA ASN A 65 -10.82 15.04 16.97
C ASN A 65 -10.93 15.49 18.43
N CYS A 66 -9.98 15.08 19.28
CA CYS A 66 -9.89 15.50 20.67
C CYS A 66 -9.42 16.96 20.84
N LYS A 67 -8.38 17.39 20.12
CA LYS A 67 -7.81 18.75 20.25
C LYS A 67 -8.85 19.83 19.95
N TYR A 68 -9.71 19.62 18.96
CA TYR A 68 -10.72 20.58 18.54
C TYR A 68 -12.13 20.25 19.05
N ASP A 69 -12.26 19.28 19.96
CA ASP A 69 -13.55 18.84 20.54
C ASP A 69 -14.64 18.61 19.47
N LEU A 70 -14.26 17.96 18.37
CA LEU A 70 -15.16 17.79 17.21
C LEU A 70 -16.28 16.78 17.49
N ASN A 71 -16.15 15.97 18.54
CA ASN A 71 -17.14 14.98 18.97
C ASN A 71 -17.58 13.99 17.87
N ILE A 72 -16.70 13.71 16.91
CA ILE A 72 -16.98 12.77 15.82
C ILE A 72 -16.74 11.35 16.33
N GLN A 73 -17.76 10.50 16.16
CA GLN A 73 -17.69 9.10 16.57
C GLN A 73 -16.84 8.27 15.59
N ASN A 74 -16.14 7.27 16.14
CA ASN A 74 -15.38 6.31 15.36
C ASN A 74 -16.32 5.47 14.48
N GLY A 75 -15.99 5.34 13.18
CA GLY A 75 -16.80 4.59 12.24
C GLY A 75 -16.34 4.74 10.80
N LEU A 76 -17.12 4.19 9.87
CA LEU A 76 -16.86 4.35 8.44
C LEU A 76 -16.84 5.83 8.07
N GLY A 77 -15.77 6.26 7.39
CA GLY A 77 -15.59 7.65 6.99
C GLY A 77 -15.12 8.58 8.12
N PHE A 78 -14.66 8.06 9.26
CA PHE A 78 -14.17 8.86 10.40
C PHE A 78 -13.21 10.00 9.98
N GLN A 79 -12.14 9.67 9.26
CA GLN A 79 -11.15 10.66 8.80
C GLN A 79 -11.78 11.73 7.90
N LYS A 80 -12.69 11.33 7.00
CA LYS A 80 -13.39 12.24 6.09
C LYS A 80 -14.31 13.21 6.84
N ASN A 81 -15.00 12.72 7.86
CA ASN A 81 -15.86 13.53 8.71
C ASN A 81 -15.03 14.56 9.50
N ILE A 82 -13.89 14.15 10.07
CA ILE A 82 -12.97 15.07 10.73
C ILE A 82 -12.45 16.11 9.75
N LEU A 83 -12.03 15.70 8.55
CA LEU A 83 -11.53 16.64 7.54
C LEU A 83 -12.61 17.68 7.18
N LYS A 84 -13.88 17.27 7.09
CA LYS A 84 -14.99 18.19 6.83
C LYS A 84 -15.13 19.23 7.94
N SER A 85 -15.12 18.81 9.20
CA SER A 85 -15.22 19.73 10.34
C SER A 85 -13.97 20.61 10.53
N LEU A 86 -12.78 20.07 10.23
CA LEU A 86 -11.52 20.82 10.24
C LEU A 86 -11.56 22.07 9.36
N LYS A 87 -12.33 22.04 8.26
CA LYS A 87 -12.45 23.20 7.36
C LYS A 87 -12.94 24.46 8.07
N GLU A 88 -13.74 24.31 9.11
CA GLU A 88 -14.31 25.43 9.88
C GLU A 88 -13.40 25.85 11.04
N VAL A 89 -12.75 24.90 11.71
CA VAL A 89 -11.97 25.17 12.93
C VAL A 89 -10.47 25.41 12.69
N ASN A 90 -9.89 24.77 11.68
CA ASN A 90 -8.50 24.97 11.26
C ASN A 90 -8.36 24.70 9.75
N PRO A 91 -8.65 25.71 8.90
CA PRO A 91 -8.59 25.60 7.45
C PRO A 91 -7.21 25.22 6.90
N GLU A 92 -6.14 25.62 7.58
CA GLU A 92 -4.76 25.32 7.20
C GLU A 92 -4.46 23.83 7.37
N LEU A 93 -4.83 23.26 8.53
CA LEU A 93 -4.70 21.83 8.79
C LEU A 93 -5.59 21.02 7.85
N HIS A 94 -6.80 21.51 7.55
CA HIS A 94 -7.65 20.92 6.52
C HIS A 94 -6.96 20.88 5.16
N TYR A 95 -6.41 22.01 4.70
CA TYR A 95 -5.73 22.11 3.42
C TYR A 95 -4.52 21.16 3.34
N PHE A 96 -3.73 21.09 4.41
CA PHE A 96 -2.61 20.17 4.53
C PHE A 96 -3.03 18.70 4.32
N PHE A 97 -3.99 18.20 5.11
CA PHE A 97 -4.43 16.80 4.96
C PHE A 97 -5.15 16.54 3.63
N ASN A 98 -5.95 17.48 3.16
CA ASN A 98 -6.66 17.34 1.88
C ASN A 98 -5.68 17.28 0.70
N SER A 99 -4.65 18.13 0.69
CA SER A 99 -3.60 18.07 -0.35
C SER A 99 -2.84 16.75 -0.27
N MET A 100 -2.45 16.31 0.93
CA MET A 100 -1.78 15.03 1.13
C MET A 100 -2.59 13.84 0.55
N TRP A 101 -3.90 13.75 0.81
CA TRP A 101 -4.73 12.68 0.24
C TRP A 101 -4.94 12.77 -1.27
N THR A 102 -5.06 13.99 -1.80
CA THR A 102 -5.49 14.18 -3.19
C THR A 102 -4.32 14.30 -4.17
N THR A 103 -3.14 14.70 -3.72
CA THR A 103 -2.00 14.99 -4.62
C THR A 103 -0.74 14.21 -4.29
N ASN A 104 -0.52 13.76 -3.04
CA ASN A 104 0.75 13.12 -2.67
C ASN A 104 0.87 11.70 -3.28
N PRO A 105 1.84 11.44 -4.17
CA PRO A 105 1.97 10.15 -4.85
C PRO A 105 2.43 9.04 -3.91
N ILE A 106 3.24 9.35 -2.89
CA ILE A 106 3.75 8.38 -1.91
C ILE A 106 2.58 7.85 -1.08
N TYR A 107 1.73 8.75 -0.58
CA TYR A 107 0.56 8.38 0.19
C TYR A 107 -0.45 7.56 -0.63
N LYS A 108 -0.71 8.00 -1.87
CA LYS A 108 -1.60 7.27 -2.79
C LYS A 108 -1.11 5.86 -3.03
N LYS A 109 0.19 5.69 -3.34
CA LYS A 109 0.78 4.37 -3.56
C LYS A 109 0.65 3.49 -2.32
N ALA A 110 0.94 4.02 -1.13
CA ALA A 110 0.80 3.27 0.13
C ALA A 110 -0.65 2.86 0.41
N THR A 111 -1.61 3.75 0.13
CA THR A 111 -3.05 3.48 0.28
C THR A 111 -3.50 2.40 -0.71
N THR A 112 -3.05 2.47 -1.96
CA THR A 112 -3.32 1.44 -2.98
C THR A 112 -2.76 0.10 -2.54
N ILE A 113 -1.49 0.03 -2.10
CA ILE A 113 -0.87 -1.21 -1.63
C ILE A 113 -1.66 -1.79 -0.44
N ARG A 114 -2.02 -0.97 0.55
CA ARG A 114 -2.84 -1.41 1.69
C ARG A 114 -4.20 -1.94 1.23
N ASN A 115 -4.83 -1.28 0.26
CA ASN A 115 -6.11 -1.70 -0.28
C ASN A 115 -6.00 -3.08 -0.97
N GLU A 116 -4.95 -3.28 -1.78
CA GLU A 116 -4.64 -4.56 -2.41
C GLU A 116 -4.40 -5.67 -1.37
N ILE A 117 -3.60 -5.40 -0.34
CA ILE A 117 -3.36 -6.35 0.77
C ILE A 117 -4.66 -6.74 1.47
N THR A 118 -5.62 -5.81 1.60
CA THR A 118 -6.85 -6.03 2.37
C THR A 118 -7.93 -6.76 1.58
N HIS A 119 -8.01 -6.50 0.27
CA HIS A 119 -9.15 -6.93 -0.55
C HIS A 119 -8.78 -7.87 -1.70
N ASN A 120 -7.50 -7.97 -2.07
CA ASN A 120 -7.00 -8.72 -3.22
C ASN A 120 -5.79 -9.60 -2.82
N PHE A 121 -4.85 -9.78 -3.76
CA PHE A 121 -3.55 -10.39 -3.49
C PHE A 121 -2.58 -9.31 -3.04
N SER A 122 -1.75 -9.61 -2.03
CA SER A 122 -0.65 -8.70 -1.65
C SER A 122 0.19 -8.39 -2.89
N PRO A 123 0.57 -7.13 -3.17
CA PRO A 123 1.28 -6.78 -4.41
C PRO A 123 2.60 -7.52 -4.64
N ASN A 124 3.24 -7.99 -3.56
CA ASN A 124 4.44 -8.82 -3.63
C ASN A 124 4.14 -10.32 -3.82
N LYS A 125 2.91 -10.69 -4.13
CA LYS A 125 2.50 -12.06 -4.47
C LYS A 125 1.90 -12.01 -5.88
N PRO A 126 2.21 -13.00 -6.74
CA PRO A 126 1.59 -13.05 -8.06
C PRO A 126 0.07 -13.01 -7.97
N SER A 127 -0.57 -12.15 -8.76
CA SER A 127 -2.02 -12.17 -8.92
C SER A 127 -2.46 -13.46 -9.63
N SER A 128 -3.78 -13.64 -9.83
CA SER A 128 -4.29 -14.81 -10.54
C SER A 128 -3.97 -14.83 -12.03
N GLY A 129 -3.50 -13.71 -12.61
CA GLY A 129 -3.36 -13.56 -14.06
C GLY A 129 -4.69 -13.63 -14.83
N LEU A 130 -5.83 -13.56 -14.14
CA LEU A 130 -7.17 -13.66 -14.71
C LEU A 130 -7.78 -12.27 -14.92
N THR A 131 -8.10 -11.94 -16.17
CA THR A 131 -8.85 -10.72 -16.50
C THR A 131 -10.26 -11.08 -16.93
N LYS A 132 -11.25 -10.56 -16.21
CA LYS A 132 -12.68 -10.71 -16.52
C LYS A 132 -13.17 -9.49 -17.27
N HIS A 133 -13.47 -9.65 -18.55
CA HIS A 133 -14.10 -8.62 -19.37
C HIS A 133 -15.61 -8.67 -19.16
N ARG A 134 -16.24 -7.51 -19.03
CA ARG A 134 -17.69 -7.38 -18.84
C ARG A 134 -18.30 -6.70 -20.05
N ASP A 135 -19.50 -7.14 -20.42
CA ASP A 135 -20.30 -6.45 -21.43
C ASP A 135 -20.92 -5.15 -20.87
N ASN A 136 -21.62 -4.41 -21.74
CA ASN A 136 -22.31 -3.17 -21.39
C ASN A 136 -23.41 -3.34 -20.31
N ASN A 137 -23.82 -4.59 -20.04
CA ASN A 137 -24.81 -4.93 -19.02
C ASN A 137 -24.14 -5.43 -17.71
N GLY A 138 -22.80 -5.35 -17.62
CA GLY A 138 -22.03 -5.73 -16.45
C GLY A 138 -21.83 -7.24 -16.27
N LYS A 139 -22.29 -8.07 -17.23
CA LYS A 139 -22.13 -9.52 -17.19
C LYS A 139 -20.75 -9.91 -17.74
N VAL A 140 -20.12 -10.91 -17.13
CA VAL A 140 -18.84 -11.43 -17.61
C VAL A 140 -19.04 -12.03 -19.00
N SER A 141 -18.37 -11.47 -19.99
CA SER A 141 -18.46 -11.86 -21.40
C SER A 141 -17.23 -12.63 -21.86
N LEU A 142 -16.06 -12.39 -21.27
CA LEU A 142 -14.81 -13.08 -21.59
C LEU A 142 -13.91 -13.19 -20.36
N ILE A 143 -13.22 -14.31 -20.23
CA ILE A 143 -12.13 -14.51 -19.27
C ILE A 143 -10.85 -14.73 -20.08
N SER A 144 -9.85 -13.88 -19.88
CA SER A 144 -8.52 -14.05 -20.50
C SER A 144 -7.47 -14.39 -19.43
N TYR A 145 -6.48 -15.18 -19.82
CA TYR A 145 -5.34 -15.58 -19.00
C TYR A 145 -4.10 -14.82 -19.47
N GLY A 146 -3.34 -14.24 -18.55
CA GLY A 146 -2.11 -13.49 -18.83
C GLY A 146 -1.05 -13.67 -17.75
N VAL A 147 0.05 -12.92 -17.88
CA VAL A 147 1.09 -12.84 -16.85
C VAL A 147 0.49 -12.16 -15.60
N PRO A 148 0.59 -12.78 -14.41
CA PRO A 148 0.21 -12.16 -13.15
C PRO A 148 0.87 -10.80 -12.93
N ASP A 149 0.13 -9.91 -12.30
CA ASP A 149 0.70 -8.68 -11.75
C ASP A 149 1.55 -9.02 -10.53
N TYR A 150 2.72 -8.37 -10.43
CA TYR A 150 3.67 -8.56 -9.35
C TYR A 150 4.48 -7.27 -9.14
N MET A 151 4.63 -6.85 -7.89
CA MET A 151 5.48 -5.72 -7.49
C MET A 151 6.78 -6.24 -6.86
N PRO A 152 7.95 -5.90 -7.42
CA PRO A 152 9.24 -6.30 -6.86
C PRO A 152 9.47 -5.79 -5.45
N VAL A 153 10.23 -6.56 -4.66
CA VAL A 153 10.54 -6.20 -3.26
C VAL A 153 11.26 -4.88 -3.15
N ARG A 154 12.10 -4.55 -4.15
CA ARG A 154 12.82 -3.26 -4.24
C ARG A 154 11.83 -2.10 -4.31
N GLU A 155 10.84 -2.18 -5.18
CA GLU A 155 9.83 -1.13 -5.35
C GLU A 155 8.99 -0.94 -4.07
N ILE A 156 8.68 -2.03 -3.37
CA ILE A 156 7.97 -1.96 -2.09
C ILE A 156 8.85 -1.32 -1.02
N GLN A 157 10.12 -1.72 -0.94
CA GLN A 157 11.05 -1.15 0.02
C GLN A 157 11.23 0.36 -0.21
N GLU A 158 11.36 0.79 -1.48
CA GLU A 158 11.41 2.20 -1.85
C GLU A 158 10.15 2.95 -1.40
N ASN A 159 8.95 2.37 -1.55
CA ASN A 159 7.74 3.00 -1.05
C ASN A 159 7.72 3.09 0.49
N ILE A 160 8.15 2.04 1.18
CA ILE A 160 8.26 1.99 2.65
C ILE A 160 9.19 3.09 3.17
N ASP A 161 10.36 3.25 2.56
CA ASP A 161 11.32 4.27 2.98
C ASP A 161 10.75 5.67 2.75
N ASN A 162 10.09 5.88 1.61
CA ASN A 162 9.40 7.14 1.32
C ASN A 162 8.23 7.43 2.27
N THR A 163 7.46 6.41 2.68
CA THR A 163 6.36 6.61 3.65
C THR A 163 6.86 6.90 5.06
N LEU A 164 8.03 6.40 5.44
CA LEU A 164 8.67 6.77 6.71
C LEU A 164 9.09 8.25 6.72
N VAL A 165 9.68 8.73 5.62
CA VAL A 165 9.99 10.16 5.45
C VAL A 165 8.72 10.99 5.50
N LEU A 166 7.68 10.58 4.77
CA LEU A 166 6.37 11.24 4.77
C LEU A 166 5.77 11.34 6.19
N LEU A 167 5.82 10.27 7.00
CA LEU A 167 5.34 10.31 8.38
C LEU A 167 6.07 11.34 9.24
N SER A 168 7.38 11.47 9.03
CA SER A 168 8.21 12.47 9.73
C SER A 168 7.81 13.88 9.30
N GLU A 169 7.76 14.15 8.00
CA GLU A 169 7.34 15.44 7.43
C GLU A 169 5.94 15.82 7.89
N MET A 170 4.99 14.88 7.88
CA MET A 170 3.64 15.12 8.37
C MET A 170 3.63 15.52 9.84
N SER A 171 4.47 14.90 10.68
CA SER A 171 4.52 15.22 12.11
C SER A 171 5.07 16.62 12.35
N ILE A 172 6.10 17.00 11.60
CA ILE A 172 6.69 18.35 11.62
C ILE A 172 5.66 19.39 11.17
N GLU A 173 4.98 19.13 10.06
CA GLU A 173 4.04 20.11 9.49
C GLU A 173 2.81 20.30 10.37
N ILE A 174 2.26 19.21 10.91
CA ILE A 174 1.20 19.29 11.92
C ILE A 174 1.66 20.13 13.12
N GLN A 175 2.88 19.94 13.62
CA GLN A 175 3.39 20.72 14.75
C GLN A 175 3.51 22.22 14.44
N LYS A 176 3.79 22.62 13.20
CA LYS A 176 3.85 24.03 12.82
C LYS A 176 2.47 24.68 12.74
N ILE A 177 1.45 23.92 12.30
CA ILE A 177 0.08 24.40 12.13
C ILE A 177 -0.69 24.42 13.46
N LEU A 178 -0.33 23.53 14.40
CA LEU A 178 -1.00 23.34 15.69
C LEU A 178 -0.63 24.36 16.76
#